data_AF-A0A959RZP4-F1
#
_entry.id   AF-A0A959RZP4-F1
#
_cell.length_a   1.000
_cell.length_b   1.000
_cell.length_c   1.000
_cell.angle_alpha   90.00
_cell.angle_beta   90.00
_cell.angle_gamma   90.00
#
_symmetry.space_group_name_H-M   'P 1'
#
loop_
_entity.id
_entity.type
_entity.pdbx_description
1 polymer ?
#
loop_
_entity_poly.entity_id
_entity_poly.type
_entity_poly.pdbx_seq_one_letter_code
_entity_poly.pdbx_strand_id
1 'polypeptide(L)'
;LIKSKKFNGNIELKNTFDKLLTRIDSSLNARKSKYIMMNVPKDALDKIIGIIPSLKSPTILPLSDQGLYAVHAVIKEDKFWEINEQLKEAGASGILSLPIENIIL
;
A
#
# COMPACT_ATOMS: atom_id res chain seq x y z
N LEU A 1 -5.07 -13.98 -18.96
CA LEU A 1 -6.33 -14.76 -18.89
C LEU A 1 -7.00 -14.70 -20.26
N ILE A 2 -7.44 -15.82 -20.82
CA ILE A 2 -8.12 -15.85 -22.13
C ILE A 2 -9.57 -16.29 -21.89
N LYS A 3 -10.53 -15.60 -22.52
CA LYS A 3 -11.97 -15.89 -22.42
C LYS A 3 -12.53 -16.30 -23.78
N SER A 4 -13.39 -17.32 -23.80
CA SER A 4 -14.10 -17.74 -25.00
C SER A 4 -15.05 -16.67 -25.53
N LYS A 5 -15.23 -16.58 -26.85
CA LYS A 5 -16.23 -15.70 -27.47
C LYS A 5 -17.68 -16.15 -27.19
N LYS A 6 -17.91 -17.42 -26.86
CA LYS A 6 -19.25 -17.99 -26.56
C LYS A 6 -19.70 -17.79 -25.09
N PHE A 7 -19.00 -16.92 -24.35
CA PHE A 7 -19.11 -16.80 -22.90
C PHE A 7 -20.39 -16.10 -22.38
N ASN A 8 -21.13 -15.41 -23.25
CA ASN A 8 -22.12 -14.42 -22.82
C ASN A 8 -23.49 -14.99 -22.36
N GLY A 9 -23.74 -16.29 -22.49
CA GLY A 9 -25.07 -16.88 -22.25
C GLY A 9 -25.32 -17.40 -20.82
N ASN A 10 -24.30 -17.52 -19.97
CA ASN A 10 -24.44 -18.09 -18.62
C ASN A 10 -24.07 -17.04 -17.56
N ILE A 11 -25.08 -16.59 -16.79
CA ILE A 11 -24.94 -15.54 -15.78
C ILE A 11 -24.01 -15.96 -14.62
N GLU A 12 -24.07 -17.22 -14.20
CA GLU A 12 -23.27 -17.76 -13.10
C GLU A 12 -21.79 -17.86 -13.49
N LEU A 13 -21.54 -18.29 -14.73
CA LEU A 13 -20.20 -18.31 -15.30
C LEU A 13 -19.62 -16.89 -15.40
N LYS A 14 -20.42 -15.91 -15.84
CA LYS A 14 -20.01 -14.51 -15.88
C LYS A 14 -19.62 -13.99 -14.49
N ASN A 15 -20.47 -14.20 -13.49
CA ASN A 15 -20.19 -13.78 -12.12
C ASN A 15 -18.91 -14.43 -11.56
N THR A 16 -18.68 -15.71 -11.85
CA THR A 16 -17.47 -16.43 -11.41
C THR A 16 -16.22 -15.87 -12.09
N PHE A 17 -16.31 -15.56 -13.37
CA PHE A 17 -15.22 -14.95 -14.12
C PHE A 17 -14.88 -13.53 -13.64
N ASP A 18 -15.89 -12.72 -13.34
CA ASP A 18 -15.67 -11.36 -12.81
C ASP A 18 -15.01 -11.40 -11.42
N LYS A 19 -15.39 -12.37 -10.57
CA LYS A 19 -14.69 -12.64 -9.30
C LYS A 19 -13.24 -13.07 -9.51
N LEU A 20 -12.98 -13.93 -10.50
CA LEU A 20 -11.63 -14.37 -10.84
C LEU A 20 -10.77 -13.19 -11.32
N LEU A 21 -11.30 -12.35 -12.21
CA LEU A 21 -10.62 -11.13 -12.66
C LEU A 21 -10.26 -10.23 -11.49
N THR A 22 -11.23 -9.96 -10.61
CA THR A 22 -11.00 -9.14 -9.40
C THR A 22 -9.86 -9.69 -8.54
N ARG A 23 -9.78 -11.01 -8.34
CA ARG A 23 -8.72 -11.66 -7.57
C ARG A 23 -7.35 -11.55 -8.26
N ILE A 24 -7.31 -11.70 -9.58
CA ILE A 24 -6.08 -11.56 -10.36
C ILE A 24 -5.58 -10.11 -10.28
N ASP A 25 -6.45 -9.14 -10.53
CA ASP A 25 -6.10 -7.72 -10.46
C ASP A 25 -5.64 -7.33 -9.05
N SER A 26 -6.30 -7.87 -8.02
CA SER A 26 -5.92 -7.66 -6.62
C SER A 26 -4.49 -8.11 -6.34
N SER A 27 -4.10 -9.30 -6.79
CA SER A 27 -2.73 -9.82 -6.62
C SER A 27 -1.72 -9.04 -7.47
N LEU A 28 -2.08 -8.65 -8.70
CA LEU A 28 -1.20 -7.87 -9.58
C LEU A 28 -0.90 -6.48 -9.03
N ASN A 29 -1.91 -5.81 -8.44
CA ASN A 29 -1.73 -4.52 -7.78
C ASN A 29 -0.88 -4.64 -6.51
N ALA A 30 -1.10 -5.70 -5.73
CA ALA A 30 -0.34 -5.98 -4.52
C ALA A 30 1.15 -6.20 -4.81
N ARG A 31 1.48 -6.96 -5.86
CA ARG A 31 2.86 -7.21 -6.31
C ARG A 31 3.64 -5.95 -6.68
N LYS A 32 2.96 -4.86 -7.05
CA LYS A 32 3.59 -3.57 -7.41
C LYS A 32 3.64 -2.58 -6.24
N SER A 33 3.20 -3.02 -5.07
CA SER A 33 3.02 -2.18 -3.90
C SER A 33 3.75 -2.75 -2.70
N LYS A 34 4.13 -1.87 -1.77
CA LYS A 34 4.66 -2.24 -0.45
C LYS A 34 3.83 -1.59 0.61
N TYR A 35 3.65 -2.31 1.70
CA TYR A 35 3.20 -1.73 2.94
C TYR A 35 4.42 -1.23 3.70
N ILE A 36 4.42 0.03 4.11
CA ILE A 36 5.48 0.60 4.94
C ILE A 36 4.90 1.02 6.28
N MET A 37 5.66 0.76 7.34
CA MET A 37 5.42 1.37 8.65
C MET A 37 6.71 1.96 9.19
N MET A 38 6.59 3.03 9.97
CA MET A 38 7.72 3.70 10.59
C MET A 38 7.29 4.46 11.84
N ASN A 39 8.24 4.69 12.74
CA ASN A 39 8.09 5.62 13.85
C ASN A 39 8.49 7.02 13.39
N VAL A 40 7.72 8.03 13.78
CA VAL A 40 7.86 9.42 13.33
C VAL A 40 7.77 10.35 14.54
N PRO A 41 8.77 11.22 14.76
CA PRO A 41 8.67 12.31 15.72
C PRO A 41 7.47 13.22 15.42
N LYS A 42 6.77 13.65 16.48
CA LYS A 42 5.56 14.47 16.35
C LYS A 42 5.78 15.77 15.57
N ASP A 43 6.95 16.39 15.71
CA ASP A 43 7.36 17.60 14.99
C ASP A 43 7.75 17.35 13.52
N ALA A 44 8.07 16.11 13.17
CA ALA A 44 8.40 15.70 11.80
C ALA A 44 7.19 15.19 10.98
N LEU A 45 6.02 15.02 11.61
CA LEU A 45 4.88 14.34 11.01
C LEU A 45 4.46 14.93 9.66
N ASP A 46 4.29 16.26 9.57
CA ASP A 46 3.83 16.91 8.34
C ASP A 46 4.86 16.77 7.20
N LYS A 47 6.14 16.86 7.54
CA LYS A 47 7.24 16.65 6.57
C LYS A 47 7.22 15.21 6.05
N ILE A 48 7.05 14.23 6.93
CA ILE A 48 6.96 12.81 6.54
C ILE A 48 5.74 12.55 5.66
N ILE A 49 4.57 13.07 6.01
CA ILE A 49 3.34 12.92 5.20
C ILE A 49 3.56 13.51 3.80
N GLY A 50 4.24 14.65 3.69
CA GLY A 50 4.58 15.26 2.40
C GLY A 50 5.54 14.46 1.52
N ILE A 51 6.39 13.60 2.11
CA ILE A 51 7.33 12.75 1.39
C ILE A 51 6.64 11.50 0.84
N ILE A 52 5.66 10.93 1.55
CA ILE A 52 5.08 9.61 1.23
C ILE A 52 4.09 9.73 0.04
N PRO A 53 4.37 9.09 -1.12
CA PRO A 53 3.46 9.05 -2.26
C PRO A 53 2.42 7.93 -2.08
N SER A 54 1.60 8.05 -1.03
CA SER A 54 0.68 6.99 -0.60
C SER A 54 -0.50 6.81 -1.55
N LEU A 55 -0.93 5.57 -1.76
CA LEU A 55 -2.12 5.20 -2.56
C LEU A 55 -3.42 5.81 -2.01
N LYS A 56 -3.50 6.00 -0.69
CA LYS A 56 -4.58 6.67 0.06
C LYS A 56 -3.97 7.52 1.19
N SER A 57 -4.77 8.14 2.05
CA SER A 57 -4.24 8.80 3.25
C SER A 57 -3.44 7.81 4.12
N PRO A 58 -2.23 8.14 4.58
CA PRO A 58 -1.53 7.36 5.60
C PRO A 58 -2.38 7.22 6.87
N THR A 59 -2.22 6.09 7.56
CA THR A 59 -2.77 5.88 8.90
C THR A 59 -1.76 6.36 9.94
N ILE A 60 -2.22 7.14 10.92
CA ILE A 60 -1.38 7.73 11.97
C ILE A 60 -1.90 7.22 13.31
N LEU A 61 -1.03 6.56 14.08
CA LEU A 61 -1.35 5.99 15.39
C LEU A 61 -0.42 6.60 16.45
N PRO A 62 -0.94 7.17 17.55
CA PRO A 62 -0.11 7.59 18.66
C PRO A 62 0.55 6.38 19.31
N LEU A 63 1.82 6.51 19.69
CA LEU A 63 2.55 5.48 20.42
C LEU A 63 2.49 5.73 21.93
N SER A 64 2.94 4.74 22.71
CA SER A 64 3.10 4.88 24.16
C SER A 64 4.13 5.95 24.52
N ASP A 65 5.14 6.12 23.67
CA ASP A 65 6.01 7.29 23.69
C ASP A 65 5.26 8.49 23.11
N GLN A 66 4.97 9.48 23.96
CA GLN A 66 4.19 10.67 23.61
C GLN A 66 4.86 11.57 22.55
N GLY A 67 6.15 11.36 22.28
CA GLY A 67 6.89 12.07 21.24
C GLY A 67 6.77 11.45 19.84
N LEU A 68 6.16 10.26 19.71
CA LEU A 68 6.19 9.48 18.48
C LEU A 68 4.80 9.08 17.97
N TYR A 69 4.69 9.00 16.65
CA TYR A 69 3.61 8.36 15.92
C TYR A 69 4.12 7.14 15.16
N ALA A 70 3.31 6.10 15.04
CA ALA A 70 3.45 5.12 13.98
C ALA A 70 2.69 5.61 12.75
N VAL A 71 3.39 5.70 11.62
CA VAL A 71 2.82 6.06 10.31
C VAL A 71 2.83 4.85 9.41
N HIS A 72 1.66 4.47 8.91
CA HIS A 72 1.47 3.30 8.05
C HIS A 72 0.96 3.77 6.68
N ALA A 73 1.55 3.27 5.60
CA ALA A 73 1.15 3.63 4.25
C ALA A 73 1.33 2.48 3.26
N VAL A 74 0.60 2.56 2.14
CA VAL A 74 0.83 1.69 0.98
C VAL A 74 1.40 2.55 -0.15
N ILE A 75 2.58 2.20 -0.62
CA ILE A 75 3.27 2.90 -1.71
C ILE A 75 3.59 1.93 -2.84
N LYS A 76 3.94 2.45 -4.01
CA LYS A 76 4.52 1.61 -5.08
C LYS A 76 5.91 1.15 -4.69
N GLU A 77 6.27 -0.08 -5.08
CA GLU A 77 7.57 -0.67 -4.75
C GLU A 77 8.76 0.12 -5.30
N ASP A 78 8.62 0.66 -6.52
CA ASP A 78 9.64 1.48 -7.18
C ASP A 78 9.91 2.81 -6.43
N LYS A 79 8.95 3.31 -5.66
CA LYS A 79 9.09 4.55 -4.87
C LYS A 79 9.74 4.36 -3.51
N PHE A 80 9.79 3.13 -2.98
CA PHE A 80 10.30 2.90 -1.63
C PHE A 80 11.74 3.39 -1.46
N TRP A 81 12.64 2.99 -2.36
CA TRP A 81 14.04 3.37 -2.28
C TRP A 81 14.28 4.85 -2.55
N GLU A 82 13.45 5.48 -3.40
CA GLU A 82 13.53 6.92 -3.71
C GLU A 82 13.26 7.81 -2.47
N ILE A 83 12.35 7.38 -1.59
CA ILE A 83 11.95 8.17 -0.42
C ILE A 83 12.64 7.75 0.88
N ASN A 84 13.23 6.55 0.94
CA ASN A 84 13.78 6.00 2.18
C ASN A 84 14.84 6.90 2.84
N GLU A 85 15.73 7.51 2.06
CA GLU A 85 16.73 8.46 2.58
C GLU A 85 16.07 9.73 3.11
N GLN A 86 15.13 10.30 2.35
CA GLN A 86 14.39 11.51 2.75
C GLN A 86 13.59 11.29 4.04
N LEU A 87 12.98 10.11 4.20
CA LEU A 87 12.27 9.73 5.42
C LEU A 87 13.20 9.68 6.63
N LYS A 88 14.39 9.07 6.49
CA LYS A 88 15.39 9.01 7.56
C LYS A 88 15.91 10.40 7.92
N GLU A 89 16.22 11.24 6.94
CA GLU A 89 16.65 12.62 7.16
C GLU A 89 15.57 13.49 7.80
N ALA A 90 14.31 13.19 7.54
CA ALA A 90 13.17 13.80 8.21
C ALA A 90 12.92 13.27 9.62
N GLY A 91 13.68 12.27 10.09
CA GLY A 91 13.60 11.74 11.45
C GLY A 91 12.80 10.45 11.60
N ALA A 92 12.33 9.84 10.51
CA ALA A 92 11.69 8.54 10.58
C ALA A 92 12.69 7.46 11.00
N SER A 93 12.24 6.56 11.88
CA SER A 93 13.02 5.45 12.40
C SER A 93 12.21 4.16 12.38
N GLY A 94 12.87 3.01 12.53
CA GLY A 94 12.19 1.71 12.52
C GLY A 94 11.38 1.46 11.24
N ILE A 95 11.85 1.95 10.09
CA ILE A 95 11.16 1.79 8.80
C ILE A 95 11.16 0.30 8.42
N LEU A 96 9.97 -0.28 8.32
CA LEU A 96 9.75 -1.65 7.86
C LEU A 96 8.98 -1.62 6.55
N SER A 97 9.39 -2.45 5.60
CA SER A 97 8.68 -2.70 4.34
C SER A 97 8.23 -4.15 4.29
N LEU A 98 6.95 -4.35 4.04
CA LEU A 98 6.33 -5.67 3.95
C LEU A 98 5.72 -5.88 2.57
N PRO A 99 5.83 -7.09 1.98
CA PRO A 99 5.08 -7.43 0.79
C PRO A 99 3.58 -7.44 1.09
N ILE A 100 2.78 -7.18 0.06
CA ILE A 100 1.32 -7.29 0.14
C ILE A 100 0.91 -8.43 -0.79
N GLU A 101 0.05 -9.32 -0.30
CA GLU A 101 -0.45 -10.46 -1.10
C GLU A 101 -1.62 -10.07 -2.01
N ASN A 102 -2.53 -9.23 -1.50
CA ASN A 102 -3.74 -8.81 -2.20
C ASN A 102 -4.13 -7.37 -1.80
N ILE A 103 -4.57 -6.56 -2.77
CA ILE A 103 -5.16 -5.23 -2.56
C ILE A 103 -6.56 -5.21 -3.19
N ILE A 104 -7.58 -4.90 -2.39
CA ILE A 104 -8.95 -4.71 -2.88
C ILE A 104 -9.21 -3.20 -2.93
N LEU A 105 -9.54 -2.68 -4.11
CA LEU A 105 -9.80 -1.25 -4.35
C LEU A 105 -11.29 -0.98 -4.48
#